data_AF-A0A9P4GXZ5-F1
#
_entry.id   AF-A0A9P4GXZ5-F1
#
_cell.length_a   1.000
_cell.length_b   1.000
_cell.length_c   1.000
_cell.angle_alpha   90.00
_cell.angle_beta   90.00
_cell.angle_gamma   90.00
#
_symmetry.space_group_name_H-M   'P 1'
#
loop_
_entity.id
_entity.type
_entity.pdbx_description
1 polymer ?
#
loop_
_entity_poly.entity_id
_entity_poly.type
_entity_poly.pdbx_seq_one_letter_code
_entity_poly.pdbx_strand_id
1 'polypeptide(L)'
;MSYNVYLREHVSRACNHHVIFVQTELNGGGFIFQVAGNIQQGMAFDHKRAKPSEESETCLGQVKIRTVRKANFDRIQSIVETLPPPPKQFNRPKRINPSVPLRRC
;
A
#
# COMPACT_ATOMS: atom_id res chain seq x y z
N MET A 1 -15.12 10.61 -16.42
CA MET A 1 -13.78 10.90 -15.86
C MET A 1 -13.15 9.64 -15.29
N SER A 2 -11.84 9.50 -15.43
CA SER A 2 -11.07 8.35 -14.95
C SER A 2 -9.86 8.84 -14.15
N TYR A 3 -9.45 8.08 -13.15
CA TYR A 3 -8.27 8.32 -12.33
C TYR A 3 -7.11 7.45 -12.80
N ASN A 4 -5.91 7.97 -12.69
CA ASN A 4 -4.70 7.21 -12.96
C ASN A 4 -4.33 6.39 -11.72
N VAL A 5 -3.93 5.15 -11.94
CA VAL A 5 -3.49 4.22 -10.90
C VAL A 5 -2.01 3.94 -11.10
N TYR A 6 -1.24 4.09 -10.04
CA TYR A 6 0.21 3.92 -10.01
C TYR A 6 0.59 2.87 -8.98
N LEU A 7 1.61 2.08 -9.30
CA LEU A 7 2.38 1.36 -8.31
C LEU A 7 3.52 2.27 -7.88
N ARG A 8 3.60 2.58 -6.59
CA ARG A 8 4.64 3.44 -6.02
C ARG A 8 5.54 2.65 -5.10
N GLU A 9 6.79 3.07 -5.06
CA GLU A 9 7.80 2.55 -4.17
C GLU A 9 8.13 3.59 -3.11
N HIS A 10 7.90 3.25 -1.85
CA HIS A 10 8.16 4.10 -0.70
C HIS A 10 9.38 3.59 0.07
N VAL A 11 10.20 4.51 0.59
CA VAL A 11 11.31 4.16 1.49
C VAL A 11 10.75 3.48 2.75
N SER A 12 11.31 2.33 3.10
CA SER A 12 11.09 1.67 4.39
C SER A 12 12.40 1.10 4.93
N ARG A 13 12.47 0.87 6.24
CA ARG A 13 13.72 0.58 6.97
C ARG A 13 14.38 -0.75 6.58
N ALA A 14 13.62 -1.69 6.03
CA ALA A 14 14.10 -3.05 5.76
C ALA A 14 14.07 -3.40 4.27
N CYS A 15 12.98 -3.07 3.59
CA CYS A 15 12.78 -3.29 2.16
C CYS A 15 11.88 -2.16 1.67
N ASN A 16 12.01 -1.77 0.41
CA ASN A 16 11.12 -0.76 -0.14
C ASN A 16 9.67 -1.25 -0.13
N HIS A 17 8.77 -0.35 0.30
CA HIS A 17 7.36 -0.64 0.47
C HIS A 17 6.58 -0.27 -0.79
N HIS A 18 5.80 -1.20 -1.33
CA HIS A 18 4.99 -0.92 -2.49
C HIS A 18 3.57 -0.54 -2.10
N VAL A 19 3.07 0.56 -2.67
CA VAL A 19 1.71 1.04 -2.45
C VAL A 19 0.97 1.25 -3.76
N ILE A 20 -0.35 1.08 -3.73
CA ILE A 20 -1.20 1.46 -4.85
C ILE A 20 -1.64 2.91 -4.61
N PHE A 21 -1.30 3.77 -5.55
CA PHE A 21 -1.73 5.17 -5.53
C PHE A 21 -2.73 5.46 -6.62
N VAL A 22 -3.84 6.10 -6.27
CA VAL A 22 -4.86 6.56 -7.21
C VAL A 22 -4.87 8.08 -7.19
N GLN A 23 -4.46 8.70 -8.29
CA GLN A 23 -4.44 10.14 -8.44
C GLN A 23 -5.86 10.65 -8.74
N THR A 24 -6.50 11.23 -7.74
CA THR A 24 -7.88 11.73 -7.84
C THR A 24 -7.98 13.23 -8.00
N GLU A 25 -6.91 13.97 -7.67
CA GLU A 25 -6.89 15.43 -7.65
C GLU A 25 -5.98 16.01 -8.73
N LEU A 26 -6.35 17.18 -9.26
CA LEU A 26 -5.60 17.88 -10.31
C LEU A 26 -4.24 18.40 -9.82
N ASN A 27 -4.10 18.65 -8.52
CA ASN A 27 -2.88 19.12 -7.88
C ASN A 27 -1.83 18.01 -7.65
N GLY A 28 -2.10 16.77 -8.06
CA GLY A 28 -1.22 15.63 -7.81
C GLY A 28 -1.63 14.76 -6.63
N GLY A 29 -2.59 15.18 -5.81
CA GLY A 29 -3.08 14.43 -4.65
C GLY A 29 -3.97 13.24 -5.01
N GLY A 30 -4.17 12.37 -4.03
CA GLY A 30 -4.97 11.19 -4.26
C GLY A 30 -5.16 10.31 -3.03
N PHE A 31 -5.31 9.02 -3.29
CA PHE A 31 -5.52 8.00 -2.26
C PHE A 31 -4.48 6.91 -2.38
N ILE A 32 -3.94 6.51 -1.24
CA ILE A 32 -3.02 5.40 -1.09
C ILE A 32 -3.77 4.23 -0.47
N PHE A 33 -3.61 3.07 -1.10
CA PHE A 33 -4.04 1.77 -0.59
C PHE A 33 -2.77 0.96 -0.30
N GLN A 34 -2.58 0.62 0.96
CA GLN A 34 -1.37 -0.06 1.42
C GLN A 34 -1.68 -1.06 2.53
N VAL A 35 -0.64 -1.82 2.91
CA VAL A 35 -0.66 -2.67 4.09
C VAL A 35 0.33 -2.07 5.08
N ALA A 36 -0.12 -1.76 6.29
CA ALA A 36 0.69 -1.16 7.33
C ALA A 36 0.81 -2.10 8.54
N GLY A 37 1.92 -2.02 9.26
CA GLY A 37 2.19 -2.84 10.43
C GLY A 37 3.58 -3.47 10.40
N ASN A 38 3.78 -4.54 11.15
CA ASN A 38 5.10 -5.16 11.27
C ASN A 38 5.01 -6.66 11.55
N ILE A 39 6.15 -7.34 11.46
CA ILE A 39 6.25 -8.80 11.60
C ILE A 39 5.94 -9.32 13.01
N GLN A 40 5.97 -8.46 14.04
CA GLN A 40 5.77 -8.81 15.45
C GLN A 40 4.31 -8.69 15.90
N GLN A 41 3.56 -7.72 15.34
CA GLN A 41 2.16 -7.48 15.65
C GLN A 41 1.22 -8.00 14.57
N GLY A 42 1.74 -8.20 13.35
CA GLY A 42 0.94 -8.41 12.16
C GLY A 42 0.72 -7.10 11.41
N MET A 43 0.05 -7.22 10.28
CA MET A 43 -0.24 -6.10 9.40
C MET A 43 -1.74 -6.00 9.16
N ALA A 44 -2.18 -4.80 8.79
CA ALA A 44 -3.56 -4.47 8.47
C ALA A 44 -3.62 -3.61 7.21
N PHE A 45 -4.79 -3.56 6.58
CA PHE A 45 -5.04 -2.59 5.53
C PHE A 45 -5.04 -1.18 6.08
N ASP A 46 -4.41 -0.28 5.34
CA ASP A 46 -4.41 1.14 5.61
C ASP A 46 -4.71 1.88 4.31
N HIS A 47 -5.73 2.74 4.37
CA HIS A 47 -6.18 3.55 3.25
C HIS A 47 -6.22 4.99 3.72
N LYS A 48 -5.47 5.85 3.02
CA LYS A 48 -5.36 7.25 3.42
C LYS A 48 -5.34 8.18 2.22
N ARG A 49 -5.87 9.38 2.43
CA ARG A 49 -5.68 10.49 1.50
C ARG A 49 -4.22 10.94 1.60
N ALA A 50 -3.63 11.20 0.45
CA ALA A 50 -2.24 11.57 0.36
C ALA A 50 -2.10 12.89 -0.41
N LYS A 51 -1.38 13.83 0.22
CA LYS A 51 -1.15 15.17 -0.31
C LYS A 51 0.10 15.16 -1.19
N PRO A 52 0.17 16.02 -2.21
CA PRO A 52 1.35 16.11 -3.08
C PRO A 52 2.69 16.21 -2.33
N SER A 53 2.73 17.00 -1.24
CA SER A 53 3.95 17.23 -0.45
C SER A 53 4.40 16.01 0.35
N GLU A 54 3.47 15.31 1.02
CA GLU A 54 3.76 14.12 1.83
C GLU A 54 4.21 12.93 0.96
N GLU A 55 3.75 12.91 -0.29
CA GLU A 55 4.11 11.88 -1.27
C GLU A 55 5.51 12.08 -1.84
N SER A 56 5.94 13.33 -2.07
CA SER A 56 7.27 13.61 -2.64
C SER A 56 8.42 13.21 -1.71
N GLU A 57 8.23 13.22 -0.39
CA GLU A 57 9.31 12.95 0.57
C GLU A 57 9.59 11.45 0.75
N THR A 58 8.58 10.60 0.56
CA THR A 58 8.68 9.16 0.85
C THR A 58 8.73 8.29 -0.40
N CYS A 59 8.31 8.82 -1.55
CA CYS A 59 8.25 8.10 -2.82
C CYS A 59 9.61 8.12 -3.55
N LEU A 60 10.19 6.94 -3.77
CA LEU A 60 11.40 6.75 -4.58
C LEU A 60 11.10 6.76 -6.09
N GLY A 61 9.89 6.36 -6.45
CA GLY A 61 9.49 6.23 -7.84
C GLY A 61 8.07 5.72 -7.99
N GLN A 62 7.52 5.89 -9.19
CA GLN A 62 6.18 5.43 -9.52
C GLN A 62 6.09 4.92 -10.94
N VAL A 63 5.30 3.86 -11.14
CA VAL A 63 4.98 3.30 -12.44
C VAL A 63 3.47 3.32 -12.62
N LYS A 64 2.99 3.94 -13.70
CA LYS A 64 1.57 3.92 -14.04
C LYS A 64 1.18 2.49 -14.43
N ILE A 65 0.28 1.87 -13.67
CA ILE A 65 -0.17 0.52 -13.95
C ILE A 65 -1.43 0.51 -14.81
N ARG A 66 -2.43 1.37 -14.50
CA ARG A 66 -3.72 1.42 -15.21
C ARG A 66 -4.49 2.72 -14.93
N THR A 67 -5.72 2.78 -15.41
CA THR A 67 -6.72 3.80 -15.05
C THR A 67 -7.98 3.13 -14.51
N VAL A 68 -8.71 3.84 -13.67
CA VAL A 68 -9.99 3.43 -13.09
C VAL A 68 -11.05 4.48 -13.39
N ARG A 69 -12.26 4.08 -13.77
CA ARG A 69 -13.37 5.04 -13.92
C ARG A 69 -13.75 5.59 -12.55
N LYS A 70 -14.11 6.87 -12.45
CA LYS A 70 -14.55 7.49 -11.19
C LYS A 70 -15.66 6.69 -10.49
N ALA A 71 -16.63 6.17 -11.25
CA ALA A 71 -17.73 5.34 -10.72
C ALA A 71 -17.28 3.99 -10.13
N ASN A 72 -16.06 3.54 -10.39
CA ASN A 72 -15.48 2.30 -9.85
C ASN A 72 -14.42 2.56 -8.77
N PHE A 73 -14.17 3.82 -8.40
CA PHE A 73 -13.12 4.16 -7.44
C PHE A 73 -13.36 3.49 -6.08
N ASP A 74 -14.58 3.59 -5.54
CA ASP A 74 -14.94 3.04 -4.23
C ASP A 74 -14.80 1.51 -4.17
N ARG A 75 -14.89 0.84 -5.32
CA ARG A 75 -14.72 -0.62 -5.42
C ARG A 75 -13.29 -1.08 -5.18
N ILE A 76 -12.29 -0.19 -5.33
CA ILE A 76 -10.88 -0.55 -5.13
C ILE A 76 -10.67 -1.05 -3.71
N GLN A 77 -11.20 -0.34 -2.72
CA GLN A 77 -11.07 -0.70 -1.31
C GLN A 77 -11.60 -2.10 -1.05
N SER A 78 -12.85 -2.36 -1.46
CA SER A 78 -13.47 -3.68 -1.27
C SER A 78 -12.71 -4.80 -1.98
N ILE A 79 -12.10 -4.53 -3.14
CA ILE A 79 -11.30 -5.52 -3.87
C ILE A 79 -10.00 -5.82 -3.12
N VAL A 80 -9.25 -4.80 -2.70
CA VAL A 80 -7.96 -5.05 -2.02
C VAL A 80 -8.16 -5.72 -0.67
N GLU A 81 -9.25 -5.42 0.03
CA GLU A 81 -9.62 -6.03 1.31
C GLU A 81 -10.04 -7.52 1.20
N THR A 82 -10.32 -8.03 -0.01
CA THR A 82 -10.57 -9.47 -0.21
C THR A 82 -9.34 -10.34 0.04
N LEU A 83 -8.13 -9.77 -0.06
CA LEU A 83 -6.89 -10.47 0.22
C LEU A 83 -6.54 -10.28 1.69
N PRO A 84 -6.23 -11.32 2.49
CA PRO A 84 -5.84 -11.08 3.86
C PRO A 84 -4.46 -10.41 3.95
N PRO A 85 -4.25 -9.42 4.83
CA PRO A 85 -2.93 -8.86 5.06
C PRO A 85 -2.05 -9.91 5.77
N PRO A 86 -0.71 -9.80 5.69
CA PRO A 86 0.16 -10.73 6.37
C PRO A 86 -0.09 -10.73 7.88
N PRO A 87 -0.33 -11.91 8.49
CA PRO A 87 -0.57 -11.99 9.93
C PRO A 87 0.73 -11.73 10.70
N LYS A 88 0.65 -11.81 12.03
CA LYS A 88 1.82 -11.88 12.90
C LYS A 88 2.72 -13.05 12.48
N GLN A 89 4.00 -12.79 12.28
CA GLN A 89 4.96 -13.77 11.74
C GLN A 89 5.99 -14.25 12.76
N PHE A 90 6.18 -13.51 13.85
CA PHE A 90 7.09 -13.85 14.94
C PHE A 90 6.36 -13.89 16.28
N ASN A 91 6.78 -14.81 17.15
CA ASN A 91 6.50 -14.76 18.56
C ASN A 91 7.82 -14.51 19.30
N ARG A 92 8.05 -13.24 19.69
CA ARG A 92 9.33 -12.79 20.25
C ARG A 92 10.47 -13.05 19.23
N PRO A 93 11.61 -13.74 19.51
CA PRO A 93 12.62 -13.96 18.47
C PRO A 93 12.31 -15.14 17.53
N LYS A 94 11.25 -15.93 17.78
CA LYS A 94 10.98 -17.17 17.03
C LYS A 94 9.96 -16.94 15.92
N ARG A 95 10.25 -17.42 14.70
CA ARG A 95 9.26 -17.47 13.60
C ARG A 95 8.11 -18.40 13.98
N ILE A 96 6.88 -17.94 13.76
CA ILE A 96 5.67 -18.74 14.01
C ILE A 96 5.60 -19.91 13.02
N ASN A 97 5.81 -19.63 11.74
CA ASN A 97 5.91 -20.63 10.69
C ASN A 97 7.14 -20.37 9.81
N PRO A 98 8.26 -21.11 10.02
CA PRO A 98 9.47 -20.93 9.23
C PRO A 98 9.30 -21.22 7.72
N SER A 99 8.34 -22.06 7.35
CA SER A 99 8.08 -22.45 5.96
C SER A 99 7.34 -21.38 5.15
N VAL A 100 6.76 -20.38 5.81
CA VAL A 100 6.09 -19.26 5.14
C VAL A 100 7.12 -18.14 4.86
N PRO A 101 7.13 -17.54 3.65
CA PRO A 101 8.01 -16.43 3.34
C PRO A 101 7.83 -15.24 4.30
N LEU A 102 8.93 -14.56 4.61
CA LEU A 102 8.88 -13.34 5.44
C LEU A 102 8.29 -12.20 4.61
N ARG A 103 7.18 -11.63 5.06
CA ARG A 103 6.56 -10.44 4.46
C ARG A 103 6.83 -9.23 5.36
N ARG A 104 7.43 -8.18 4.81
CA ARG A 104 7.71 -6.92 5.50
C ARG A 104 6.99 -5.77 4.78
N CYS A 105 6.60 -4.77 5.55
CA CYS A 105 6.20 -3.46 5.05
C CYS A 105 7.32 -2.47 5.37
#